data_AF-A0A644WBV3-F1
#
_entry.id   AF-A0A644WBV3-F1
#
_cell.length_a   1.000
_cell.length_b   1.000
_cell.length_c   1.000
_cell.angle_alpha   90.00
_cell.angle_beta   90.00
_cell.angle_gamma   90.00
#
_symmetry.space_group_name_H-M   'P 1'
#
loop_
_entity.id
_entity.type
_entity.pdbx_description
1 polymer ?
#
loop_
_entity_poly.entity_id
_entity_poly.type
_entity_poly.pdbx_seq_one_letter_code
_entity_poly.pdbx_strand_id
1 'polypeptide(L)'
;MSAFNIYATDSIYGNSIIDSSEIELVKDVKSKMMIKKSYWGIYEVIKIVDLAEGYSEIFLIGNKFESIYKPTIWVSNNQKYLDLAGDTKIKGEIYSGLNIFYSRVNSDYYKGEQIEKERIKKSNEVMPTILNDIKEKVNKTFENINNNSFIESVRNYDNSFNNNTIVIRSNPKLNATYIGNLIIVGKEIQIERSAKLEGVIIVANKVIIKQGCSVECQIFATDSVIVEKHVKMRYPSGIYLRAEHSKNPGIIIKDSANIKGYIVADIMGQPPSIKAVYSQSDKSKVYGLLYVNGVAQLQGKIRGAAYLKESYYFSKQGYYSNILYNVHLERDTLINYPILMKANYNREVIKWLN
;
A
#
# COMPACT_ATOMS: atom_id res chain seq x y z
N MET A 1 18.53 11.26 24.47
CA MET A 1 18.18 10.58 23.20
C MET A 1 16.99 9.69 23.50
N SER A 2 15.80 9.96 22.94
CA SER A 2 14.56 9.25 23.28
C SER A 2 14.62 7.77 22.90
N ALA A 3 13.88 6.91 23.59
CA ALA A 3 13.80 5.47 23.30
C ALA A 3 13.35 5.20 21.85
N PHE A 4 12.47 6.07 21.32
CA PHE A 4 12.08 6.04 19.91
C PHE A 4 13.27 6.25 18.95
N ASN A 5 14.16 7.21 19.21
CA ASN A 5 15.29 7.47 18.32
C ASN A 5 16.23 6.26 18.20
N ILE A 6 16.41 5.50 19.28
CA ILE A 6 17.19 4.26 19.27
C ILE A 6 16.50 3.23 18.37
N TYR A 7 15.19 3.02 18.58
CA TYR A 7 14.39 2.15 17.72
C TYR A 7 14.42 2.56 16.26
N ALA A 8 14.38 3.87 15.97
CA ALA A 8 14.18 4.40 14.63
C ALA A 8 15.40 4.21 13.70
N THR A 9 16.61 4.24 14.27
CA THR A 9 17.86 4.26 13.50
C THR A 9 18.72 3.02 13.68
N ASP A 10 18.55 2.26 14.76
CA ASP A 10 19.38 1.08 15.04
C ASP A 10 18.66 -0.22 14.67
N SER A 11 19.11 -0.86 13.60
CA SER A 11 18.54 -2.13 13.14
C SER A 11 18.74 -3.29 14.12
N ILE A 12 19.76 -3.25 14.99
CA ILE A 12 20.01 -4.31 15.98
C ILE A 12 18.89 -4.29 17.01
N TYR A 13 18.52 -3.11 17.52
CA TYR A 13 17.39 -2.95 18.43
C TYR A 13 16.03 -3.10 17.72
N GLY A 14 15.90 -2.58 16.50
CA GLY A 14 14.65 -2.69 15.73
C GLY A 14 14.26 -4.12 15.35
N ASN A 15 15.26 -4.97 15.06
CA ASN A 15 15.07 -6.35 14.66
C ASN A 15 15.11 -7.34 15.83
N SER A 16 15.69 -6.97 16.98
CA SER A 16 15.67 -7.81 18.19
C SER A 16 14.30 -7.82 18.86
N ILE A 17 13.44 -6.83 18.60
CA ILE A 17 12.04 -6.84 19.05
C ILE A 17 11.23 -7.72 18.11
N ILE A 18 11.04 -8.98 18.50
CA ILE A 18 10.10 -9.93 17.89
C ILE A 18 8.66 -9.51 18.26
N ASP A 19 7.65 -9.85 17.44
CA ASP A 19 6.24 -9.48 17.69
C ASP A 19 5.84 -9.77 19.15
N SER A 20 5.27 -8.78 19.84
CA SER A 20 4.90 -8.84 21.28
C SER A 20 6.05 -9.09 22.27
N SER A 21 7.31 -9.07 21.83
CA SER A 21 8.47 -9.10 22.72
C SER A 21 8.68 -7.74 23.40
N GLU A 22 9.09 -7.81 24.67
CA GLU A 22 9.44 -6.66 25.49
C GLU A 22 10.95 -6.49 25.43
N ILE A 23 11.43 -5.33 24.98
CA ILE A 23 12.82 -4.93 25.21
C ILE A 23 12.83 -3.81 26.24
N GLU A 24 13.48 -4.10 27.37
CA GLU A 24 13.80 -3.12 28.39
C GLU A 24 15.04 -2.33 27.92
N LEU A 25 14.83 -1.08 27.51
CA LEU A 25 15.94 -0.17 27.23
C LEU A 25 16.28 0.57 28.52
N VAL A 26 17.24 0.03 29.27
CA VAL A 26 17.78 0.73 30.44
C VAL A 26 18.79 1.77 29.95
N LYS A 27 18.46 3.05 30.08
CA LYS A 27 19.44 4.15 29.89
C LYS A 27 19.67 5.03 31.11
N ASP A 28 18.97 4.79 32.22
CA ASP A 28 19.31 5.41 33.50
C ASP A 28 18.72 4.60 34.66
N VAL A 29 19.38 4.60 35.82
CA VAL A 29 19.03 3.76 36.99
C VAL A 29 17.63 4.10 37.57
N LYS A 30 16.98 5.17 37.08
CA LYS A 30 15.68 5.64 37.56
C LYS A 30 14.52 5.54 36.55
N SER A 31 14.76 5.22 35.27
CA SER A 31 13.70 5.17 34.26
C SER A 31 13.80 3.89 33.45
N LYS A 32 12.90 2.95 33.75
CA LYS A 32 12.73 1.72 32.97
C LYS A 32 11.67 1.95 31.90
N MET A 33 12.09 1.97 30.64
CA MET A 33 11.17 2.07 29.50
C MET A 33 11.04 0.72 28.81
N MET A 34 9.80 0.36 28.48
CA MET A 34 9.47 -0.85 27.74
C MET A 34 8.98 -0.47 26.35
N ILE A 35 9.59 -1.04 25.31
CA ILE A 35 9.11 -0.90 23.94
C ILE A 35 8.40 -2.18 23.53
N LYS A 36 7.17 -2.03 23.04
CA LYS A 36 6.38 -3.09 22.41
C LYS A 36 6.19 -2.80 20.94
N LYS A 37 6.54 -3.78 20.10
CA LYS A 37 6.32 -3.73 18.66
C LYS A 37 5.19 -4.67 18.26
N SER A 38 4.30 -4.15 17.43
CA SER A 38 3.27 -4.89 16.74
C SER A 38 3.08 -4.32 15.33
N TYR A 39 2.07 -4.80 14.61
CA TYR A 39 1.76 -4.35 13.26
C TYR A 39 0.29 -3.94 13.15
N TRP A 40 0.05 -2.93 12.34
CA TRP A 40 -1.29 -2.53 11.93
C TRP A 40 -1.35 -2.49 10.41
N GLY A 41 -1.87 -3.58 9.84
CA GLY A 41 -1.73 -3.86 8.40
C GLY A 41 -0.27 -4.10 8.05
N ILE A 42 0.28 -3.31 7.12
CA ILE A 42 1.70 -3.40 6.70
C ILE A 42 2.55 -2.23 7.22
N TYR A 43 2.08 -1.57 8.27
CA TYR A 43 2.83 -0.61 9.07
C TYR A 43 3.19 -1.20 10.43
N GLU A 44 4.24 -0.66 11.04
CA GLU A 44 4.62 -1.00 12.42
C GLU A 44 3.82 -0.14 13.40
N VAL A 45 3.46 -0.72 14.54
CA VAL A 45 2.96 0.02 15.70
C VAL A 45 3.97 -0.15 16.83
N ILE A 46 4.40 0.99 17.38
CA ILE A 46 5.34 1.03 18.50
C ILE A 46 4.64 1.65 19.69
N LYS A 47 4.53 0.89 20.78
CA LYS A 47 4.07 1.37 22.07
C LYS A 47 5.27 1.50 23.01
N ILE A 48 5.53 2.71 23.48
CA ILE A 48 6.55 2.99 24.49
C ILE A 48 5.81 3.16 25.81
N VAL A 49 6.21 2.41 26.84
CA VAL A 49 5.61 2.47 28.18
C VAL A 49 6.68 2.90 29.17
N ASP A 50 6.40 3.96 29.93
CA ASP A 50 7.18 4.29 31.12
C ASP A 50 6.69 3.40 32.27
N LEU A 51 7.56 2.51 32.76
CA LEU A 51 7.19 1.56 33.82
C LEU A 51 7.10 2.22 35.20
N ALA A 52 7.69 3.42 35.39
CA ALA A 52 7.61 4.15 36.64
C ALA A 52 6.32 4.97 36.75
N GLU A 53 5.90 5.61 35.65
CA GLU A 53 4.72 6.48 35.63
C GLU A 53 3.45 5.82 35.05
N GLY A 54 3.57 4.68 34.38
CA GLY A 54 2.45 3.98 33.73
C GLY A 54 1.92 4.66 32.47
N TYR A 55 2.55 5.76 32.04
CA TYR A 55 2.21 6.45 30.80
C TYR A 55 2.67 5.66 29.57
N SER A 56 1.92 5.76 28.47
CA SER A 56 2.33 5.15 27.21
C SER A 56 1.99 5.97 25.98
N GLU A 57 2.92 6.00 25.03
CA GLU A 57 2.75 6.60 23.71
C GLU A 57 2.71 5.52 22.65
N ILE A 58 1.80 5.66 21.68
CA ILE A 58 1.65 4.71 20.59
C ILE A 58 1.86 5.45 19.26
N PHE A 59 2.73 4.90 18.43
CA PHE A 59 3.07 5.47 17.13
C PHE A 59 2.80 4.48 16.03
N LEU A 60 2.20 4.96 14.95
CA LEU A 60 2.23 4.27 13.66
C LEU A 60 3.52 4.65 12.95
N ILE A 61 4.25 3.65 12.49
CA ILE A 61 5.60 3.77 11.95
C ILE A 61 5.67 3.20 10.53
N GLY A 62 6.37 3.92 9.65
CA GLY A 62 6.70 3.48 8.30
C GLY A 62 8.19 3.52 8.03
N ASN A 63 8.56 3.18 6.80
CA ASN A 63 9.91 3.33 6.27
C ASN A 63 10.10 4.64 5.54
N LYS A 64 11.27 5.24 5.66
CA LYS A 64 11.66 6.38 4.81
C LYS A 64 11.69 6.03 3.32
N PHE A 65 12.08 4.79 3.00
CA PHE A 65 12.14 4.30 1.63
C PHE A 65 11.48 2.92 1.52
N GLU A 66 10.76 2.71 0.43
CA GLU A 66 10.06 1.46 0.16
C GLU A 66 10.99 0.30 -0.23
N SER A 67 12.17 0.58 -0.77
CA SER A 67 13.20 -0.43 -1.07
C SER A 67 14.62 0.15 -1.08
N ILE A 68 15.61 -0.72 -1.22
CA ILE A 68 17.01 -0.34 -1.46
C ILE A 68 17.22 0.38 -2.82
N TYR A 69 16.35 0.15 -3.80
CA TYR A 69 16.49 0.68 -5.17
C TYR A 69 15.96 2.11 -5.31
N LYS A 70 14.93 2.47 -4.53
CA LYS A 70 14.33 3.82 -4.49
C LYS A 70 13.92 4.41 -5.87
N PRO A 71 13.41 3.60 -6.83
CA PRO A 71 13.06 4.08 -8.15
C PRO A 71 11.85 5.02 -8.10
N THR A 72 11.71 5.82 -9.17
CA THR A 72 10.40 6.41 -9.49
C THR A 72 9.50 5.33 -10.08
N ILE A 73 10.05 4.50 -10.96
CA ILE A 73 9.39 3.32 -11.51
C ILE A 73 10.36 2.18 -11.76
N TRP A 74 9.94 0.98 -11.41
CA TRP A 74 10.56 -0.29 -11.76
C TRP A 74 9.60 -1.09 -12.63
N VAL A 75 10.06 -1.49 -13.81
CA VAL A 75 9.36 -2.46 -14.68
C VAL A 75 10.26 -3.68 -14.83
N SER A 76 9.73 -4.86 -14.54
CA SER A 76 10.48 -6.12 -14.64
C SER A 76 11.11 -6.30 -16.03
N ASN A 77 12.31 -6.89 -16.03
CA ASN A 77 13.03 -7.17 -17.26
C ASN A 77 12.39 -8.37 -17.98
N ASN A 78 11.85 -8.11 -19.17
CA ASN A 78 11.33 -9.13 -20.08
C ASN A 78 12.06 -9.08 -21.44
N GLN A 79 13.28 -8.53 -21.46
CA GLN A 79 14.11 -8.32 -22.65
C GLN A 79 13.45 -7.44 -23.73
N LYS A 80 12.57 -6.52 -23.33
CA LYS A 80 11.92 -5.54 -24.23
C LYS A 80 12.21 -4.10 -23.82
N TYR A 81 12.10 -3.19 -24.79
CA TYR A 81 12.07 -1.74 -24.55
C TYR A 81 10.80 -1.35 -23.81
N LEU A 82 10.93 -0.45 -22.83
CA LEU A 82 9.75 0.16 -22.21
C LEU A 82 9.30 1.34 -23.08
N ASP A 83 8.13 1.18 -23.68
CA ASP A 83 7.54 2.18 -24.56
C ASP A 83 6.91 3.32 -23.75
N LEU A 84 7.12 4.57 -24.18
CA LEU A 84 6.41 5.74 -23.65
C LEU A 84 5.58 6.38 -24.75
N ALA A 85 4.32 6.68 -24.47
CA ALA A 85 3.40 7.32 -25.42
C ALA A 85 2.48 8.34 -24.74
N GLY A 86 1.85 9.19 -25.55
CA GLY A 86 0.95 10.25 -25.08
C GLY A 86 1.63 11.28 -24.18
N ASP A 87 0.87 11.88 -23.27
CA ASP A 87 1.38 12.79 -22.24
C ASP A 87 1.96 12.01 -21.06
N THR A 88 3.07 11.31 -21.30
CA THR A 88 3.81 10.57 -20.28
C THR A 88 5.03 11.37 -19.83
N LYS A 89 5.21 11.51 -18.51
CA LYS A 89 6.28 12.29 -17.87
C LYS A 89 6.82 11.52 -16.67
N ILE A 90 8.14 11.37 -16.59
CA ILE A 90 8.79 10.64 -15.49
C ILE A 90 9.90 11.50 -14.90
N LYS A 91 9.82 11.79 -13.60
CA LYS A 91 10.81 12.58 -12.83
C LYS A 91 11.44 11.72 -11.72
N GLY A 92 12.72 11.40 -11.91
CA GLY A 92 13.55 10.51 -11.09
C GLY A 92 14.00 9.25 -11.85
N GLU A 93 14.59 8.30 -11.12
CA GLU A 93 15.22 7.10 -11.71
C GLU A 93 14.19 6.07 -12.22
N ILE A 94 14.54 5.42 -13.33
CA ILE A 94 13.73 4.41 -14.02
C ILE A 94 14.52 3.11 -14.06
N TYR A 95 13.90 2.01 -13.67
CA TYR A 95 14.44 0.68 -13.84
C TYR A 95 13.65 -0.05 -14.92
N SER A 96 14.30 -0.39 -16.04
CA SER A 96 13.69 -1.08 -17.19
C SER A 96 14.57 -2.21 -17.70
N GLY A 97 13.97 -3.14 -18.47
CA GLY A 97 14.68 -4.30 -18.98
C GLY A 97 15.75 -3.97 -20.03
N LEU A 98 15.30 -3.39 -21.16
CA LEU A 98 16.16 -2.68 -22.10
C LEU A 98 16.07 -1.17 -21.85
N ASN A 99 16.33 -0.37 -22.89
CA ASN A 99 16.21 1.08 -22.85
C ASN A 99 14.74 1.54 -23.00
N ILE A 100 14.52 2.85 -22.99
CA ILE A 100 13.24 3.48 -23.30
C ILE A 100 13.07 3.62 -24.82
N PHE A 101 11.86 3.39 -25.32
CA PHE A 101 11.47 3.69 -26.69
C PHE A 101 10.31 4.70 -26.71
N TYR A 102 10.44 5.78 -27.47
CA TYR A 102 9.38 6.78 -27.61
C TYR A 102 8.44 6.36 -28.73
N SER A 103 7.21 6.02 -28.36
CA SER A 103 6.25 5.30 -29.20
C SER A 103 4.96 6.10 -29.38
N ARG A 104 3.91 5.43 -29.85
CA ARG A 104 2.56 5.96 -29.98
C ARG A 104 1.53 4.91 -29.58
N VAL A 105 0.37 5.38 -29.12
CA VAL A 105 -0.83 4.57 -28.99
C VAL A 105 -1.82 5.07 -30.02
N ASN A 106 -2.20 4.22 -30.98
CA ASN A 106 -2.97 4.66 -32.15
C ASN A 106 -2.29 5.88 -32.82
N SER A 107 -2.97 7.01 -32.96
CA SER A 107 -2.42 8.26 -33.49
C SER A 107 -1.79 9.19 -32.45
N ASP A 108 -1.73 8.77 -31.17
CA ASP A 108 -1.26 9.62 -30.07
C ASP A 108 0.21 9.31 -29.73
N TYR A 109 1.10 10.13 -30.29
CA TYR A 109 2.55 10.04 -30.10
C TYR A 109 2.98 10.53 -28.70
N TYR A 110 4.18 10.13 -28.29
CA TYR A 110 4.84 10.67 -27.10
C TYR A 110 5.00 12.20 -27.17
N LYS A 111 4.64 12.89 -26.08
CA LYS A 111 4.69 14.36 -25.95
C LYS A 111 5.60 14.86 -24.82
N GLY A 112 6.24 13.95 -24.10
CA GLY A 112 7.11 14.28 -22.97
C GLY A 112 8.53 14.65 -23.41
N GLU A 113 9.36 14.98 -22.43
CA GLU A 113 10.78 15.25 -22.64
C GLU A 113 11.58 13.95 -22.78
N GLN A 114 12.73 14.01 -23.44
CA GLN A 114 13.65 12.88 -23.48
C GLN A 114 14.23 12.62 -22.08
N ILE A 115 14.26 11.37 -21.66
CA ILE A 115 14.86 10.94 -20.41
C ILE A 115 16.39 10.81 -20.59
N GLU A 116 17.14 11.45 -19.69
CA GLU A 116 18.58 11.34 -19.57
C GLU A 116 19.01 9.87 -19.35
N LYS A 117 20.05 9.43 -20.06
CA LYS A 117 20.49 8.02 -20.04
C LYS A 117 20.93 7.57 -18.66
N GLU A 118 21.49 8.47 -17.87
CA GLU A 118 22.02 8.24 -16.52
C GLU A 118 20.91 7.88 -15.53
N ARG A 119 19.68 8.33 -15.80
CA ARG A 119 18.48 8.03 -15.01
C ARG A 119 17.86 6.67 -15.34
N ILE A 120 18.30 6.01 -16.41
CA ILE A 120 17.81 4.70 -16.84
C ILE A 120 18.75 3.62 -16.33
N LYS A 121 18.26 2.81 -15.39
CA LYS A 121 18.96 1.69 -14.77
C LYS A 121 18.37 0.38 -15.29
N LYS A 122 19.17 -0.69 -15.24
CA LYS A 122 18.73 -2.03 -15.61
C LYS A 122 17.90 -2.66 -14.49
N SER A 123 16.71 -3.14 -14.80
CA SER A 123 15.89 -3.94 -13.89
C SER A 123 16.23 -5.44 -13.99
N ASN A 124 15.78 -6.19 -12.98
CA ASN A 124 15.81 -7.65 -12.98
C ASN A 124 14.47 -8.21 -13.46
N GLU A 125 14.49 -9.48 -13.90
CA GLU A 125 13.26 -10.21 -14.29
C GLU A 125 12.30 -10.34 -13.11
N VAL A 126 12.86 -10.75 -11.96
CA VAL A 126 12.12 -10.86 -10.70
C VAL A 126 12.00 -9.47 -10.07
N MET A 127 10.77 -9.08 -9.75
CA MET A 127 10.51 -7.85 -8.99
C MET A 127 11.16 -7.92 -7.61
N PRO A 128 11.51 -6.77 -7.00
CA PRO A 128 11.80 -6.71 -5.59
C PRO A 128 10.69 -7.40 -4.79
N THR A 129 11.07 -8.38 -3.97
CA THR A 129 10.13 -9.31 -3.35
C THR A 129 9.53 -8.71 -2.08
N ILE A 130 8.24 -9.00 -1.86
CA ILE A 130 7.59 -8.75 -0.58
C ILE A 130 8.25 -9.64 0.48
N LEU A 131 8.59 -9.05 1.63
CA LEU A 131 9.23 -9.76 2.74
C LEU A 131 8.34 -10.90 3.26
N ASN A 132 8.95 -12.04 3.59
CA ASN A 132 8.20 -13.23 4.06
C ASN A 132 7.40 -12.94 5.33
N ASP A 133 7.98 -12.26 6.32
CA ASP A 133 7.28 -11.86 7.56
C ASP A 133 6.03 -11.01 7.28
N ILE A 134 6.07 -10.19 6.22
CA ILE A 134 4.92 -9.37 5.82
C ILE A 134 3.86 -10.25 5.16
N LYS A 135 4.26 -11.21 4.31
CA LYS A 135 3.32 -12.20 3.75
C LYS A 135 2.62 -13.00 4.84
N GLU A 136 3.35 -13.44 5.87
CA GLU A 136 2.79 -14.16 7.02
C GLU A 136 1.81 -13.29 7.82
N LYS A 137 2.14 -12.01 8.08
CA LYS A 137 1.22 -11.07 8.75
C LYS A 137 -0.05 -10.80 7.95
N VAL A 138 0.09 -10.66 6.64
CA VAL A 138 -1.05 -10.54 5.73
C VAL A 138 -1.89 -11.82 5.72
N ASN A 139 -1.27 -13.02 5.75
CA ASN A 139 -1.99 -14.29 5.92
C ASN A 139 -2.85 -14.30 7.18
N LYS A 140 -2.26 -13.97 8.33
CA LYS A 140 -2.97 -13.88 9.61
C LYS A 140 -4.12 -12.86 9.57
N THR A 141 -3.94 -11.76 8.84
CA THR A 141 -5.01 -10.76 8.65
C THR A 141 -6.21 -11.36 7.91
N PHE A 142 -5.98 -12.18 6.89
CA PHE A 142 -7.03 -12.85 6.13
C PHE A 142 -7.71 -14.00 6.89
N GLU A 143 -7.03 -14.66 7.83
CA GLU A 143 -7.64 -15.70 8.67
C GLU A 143 -8.86 -15.18 9.45
N ASN A 144 -8.91 -13.88 9.75
CA ASN A 144 -10.07 -13.25 10.37
C ASN A 144 -11.38 -13.42 9.59
N ILE A 145 -11.33 -13.65 8.27
CA ILE A 145 -12.53 -13.90 7.43
C ILE A 145 -13.32 -15.12 7.93
N ASN A 146 -12.61 -16.13 8.45
CA ASN A 146 -13.14 -17.43 8.83
C ASN A 146 -13.41 -17.57 10.34
N ASN A 147 -13.10 -16.54 11.14
CA ASN A 147 -13.39 -16.59 12.58
C ASN A 147 -14.91 -16.57 12.81
N ASN A 148 -15.41 -17.05 13.95
CA ASN A 148 -16.85 -17.05 14.27
C ASN A 148 -17.19 -16.11 15.45
N SER A 149 -16.19 -15.61 16.19
CA SER A 149 -16.39 -14.70 17.33
C SER A 149 -16.47 -13.25 16.86
N PHE A 150 -17.61 -12.87 16.28
CA PHE A 150 -17.83 -11.51 15.78
C PHE A 150 -18.91 -10.76 16.53
N ILE A 151 -18.74 -9.46 16.62
CA ILE A 151 -19.81 -8.53 16.99
C ILE A 151 -20.50 -8.07 15.70
N GLU A 152 -21.84 -8.14 15.66
CA GLU A 152 -22.64 -7.72 14.51
C GLU A 152 -22.68 -6.19 14.37
N SER A 153 -22.49 -5.66 13.15
CA SER A 153 -22.39 -4.22 12.92
C SER A 153 -23.75 -3.51 12.89
N VAL A 154 -24.05 -2.73 13.95
CA VAL A 154 -25.19 -1.80 13.95
C VAL A 154 -24.88 -0.44 14.63
N ARG A 155 -23.67 -0.23 15.17
CA ARG A 155 -23.32 0.95 15.99
C ARG A 155 -22.05 1.67 15.52
N ASN A 156 -21.89 2.91 15.99
CA ASN A 156 -20.61 3.60 15.93
C ASN A 156 -19.61 2.90 16.87
N TYR A 157 -18.37 2.75 16.43
CA TYR A 157 -17.27 2.19 17.23
C TYR A 157 -16.12 3.18 17.31
N ASP A 158 -15.60 3.32 18.52
CA ASP A 158 -14.38 4.06 18.83
C ASP A 158 -13.58 3.17 19.78
N ASN A 159 -12.42 2.68 19.32
CA ASN A 159 -11.55 1.82 20.09
C ASN A 159 -10.11 2.31 20.01
N SER A 160 -9.58 2.76 21.14
CA SER A 160 -8.17 3.15 21.27
C SER A 160 -7.23 1.96 21.01
N PHE A 161 -6.04 2.25 20.47
CA PHE A 161 -4.91 1.32 20.32
C PHE A 161 -4.29 0.91 21.67
N ASN A 162 -4.68 1.54 22.77
CA ASN A 162 -4.38 1.04 24.12
C ASN A 162 -5.21 -0.19 24.49
N ASN A 163 -6.35 -0.39 23.83
CA ASN A 163 -7.22 -1.53 24.06
C ASN A 163 -6.89 -2.69 23.10
N ASN A 164 -7.39 -3.88 23.43
CA ASN A 164 -7.36 -5.01 22.51
C ASN A 164 -8.14 -4.70 21.22
N THR A 165 -7.67 -5.25 20.10
CA THR A 165 -8.31 -5.09 18.80
C THR A 165 -9.70 -5.68 18.81
N ILE A 166 -10.69 -4.91 18.34
CA ILE A 166 -12.06 -5.41 18.17
C ILE A 166 -12.24 -5.86 16.73
N VAL A 167 -12.70 -7.10 16.55
CA VAL A 167 -13.05 -7.66 15.25
C VAL A 167 -14.56 -7.65 15.08
N ILE A 168 -15.03 -6.97 14.03
CA ILE A 168 -16.46 -6.75 13.76
C ILE A 168 -16.81 -7.48 12.48
N ARG A 169 -17.88 -8.29 12.49
CA ARG A 169 -18.47 -8.78 11.24
C ARG A 169 -19.50 -7.78 10.79
N SER A 170 -19.29 -7.26 9.60
CA SER A 170 -20.20 -6.26 9.07
C SER A 170 -21.20 -6.82 8.08
N ASN A 171 -22.37 -6.20 8.11
CA ASN A 171 -23.24 -6.11 6.95
C ASN A 171 -22.50 -5.54 5.74
N PRO A 172 -22.96 -5.83 4.51
CA PRO A 172 -22.26 -5.44 3.30
C PRO A 172 -22.19 -3.92 3.07
N LYS A 173 -22.88 -3.10 3.87
CA LYS A 173 -22.83 -1.64 3.78
C LYS A 173 -22.29 -1.07 5.09
N LEU A 174 -21.20 -0.33 5.00
CA LEU A 174 -20.67 0.49 6.09
C LEU A 174 -21.16 1.92 5.88
N ASN A 175 -21.96 2.42 6.82
CA ASN A 175 -22.55 3.76 6.77
C ASN A 175 -22.47 4.51 8.12
N ALA A 176 -21.72 3.98 9.08
CA ALA A 176 -21.52 4.49 10.43
C ALA A 176 -20.07 4.99 10.67
N THR A 177 -19.75 5.33 11.92
CA THR A 177 -18.42 5.77 12.34
C THR A 177 -17.62 4.62 12.96
N TYR A 178 -16.39 4.42 12.50
CA TYR A 178 -15.46 3.41 12.98
C TYR A 178 -14.08 4.05 13.12
N ILE A 179 -13.58 4.12 14.35
CA ILE A 179 -12.35 4.82 14.69
C ILE A 179 -11.43 3.90 15.50
N GLY A 180 -10.16 3.86 15.10
CA GLY A 180 -9.07 3.26 15.86
C GLY A 180 -8.86 1.77 15.60
N ASN A 181 -8.50 1.04 16.66
CA ASN A 181 -8.05 -0.35 16.67
C ASN A 181 -9.20 -1.35 16.39
N LEU A 182 -9.69 -1.30 15.15
CA LEU A 182 -10.84 -2.06 14.65
C LEU A 182 -10.46 -2.82 13.36
N ILE A 183 -10.86 -4.10 13.30
CA ILE A 183 -10.82 -4.90 12.07
C ILE A 183 -12.26 -5.22 11.67
N ILE A 184 -12.69 -4.74 10.51
CA ILE A 184 -14.02 -5.01 9.98
C ILE A 184 -13.93 -6.08 8.89
N VAL A 185 -14.68 -7.15 9.07
CA VAL A 185 -14.64 -8.35 8.25
C VAL A 185 -15.99 -8.56 7.55
N GLY A 186 -15.95 -8.94 6.27
CA GLY A 186 -17.16 -9.27 5.51
C GLY A 186 -16.85 -10.04 4.23
N LYS A 187 -17.86 -10.60 3.55
CA LYS A 187 -17.66 -11.21 2.23
C LYS A 187 -17.52 -10.14 1.15
N GLU A 188 -18.48 -9.23 1.11
CA GLU A 188 -18.44 -8.00 0.31
C GLU A 188 -18.69 -6.83 1.25
N ILE A 189 -17.90 -5.77 1.13
CA ILE A 189 -18.05 -4.54 1.92
C ILE A 189 -18.16 -3.35 0.97
N GLN A 190 -19.22 -2.57 1.13
CA GLN A 190 -19.45 -1.30 0.45
C GLN A 190 -19.33 -0.18 1.47
N ILE A 191 -18.32 0.66 1.31
CA ILE A 191 -18.10 1.83 2.15
C ILE A 191 -18.94 2.97 1.57
N GLU A 192 -20.06 3.28 2.23
CA GLU A 192 -20.98 4.33 1.82
C GLU A 192 -20.40 5.71 2.10
N ARG A 193 -20.89 6.73 1.37
CA ARG A 193 -20.42 8.12 1.50
C ARG A 193 -20.58 8.68 2.91
N SER A 194 -21.55 8.19 3.68
CA SER A 194 -21.77 8.60 5.07
C SER A 194 -20.80 7.97 6.07
N ALA A 195 -20.04 6.94 5.67
CA ALA A 195 -19.13 6.25 6.57
C ALA A 195 -17.95 7.14 6.96
N LYS A 196 -17.59 7.09 8.24
CA LYS A 196 -16.37 7.71 8.76
C LYS A 196 -15.45 6.61 9.23
N LEU A 197 -14.36 6.39 8.51
CA LEU A 197 -13.33 5.43 8.87
C LEU A 197 -12.04 6.18 9.19
N GLU A 198 -11.46 5.88 10.35
CA GLU A 198 -10.15 6.40 10.76
C GLU A 198 -9.32 5.33 11.47
N GLY A 199 -8.14 5.02 10.93
CA GLY A 199 -7.24 4.03 11.50
C GLY A 199 -7.75 2.58 11.41
N VAL A 200 -8.77 2.28 10.61
CA VAL A 200 -9.44 0.97 10.57
C VAL A 200 -8.84 0.03 9.52
N ILE A 201 -8.85 -1.28 9.78
CA ILE A 201 -8.56 -2.32 8.78
C ILE A 201 -9.87 -2.92 8.26
N ILE A 202 -10.01 -3.02 6.95
CA ILE A 202 -11.12 -3.70 6.26
C ILE A 202 -10.60 -4.99 5.65
N VAL A 203 -11.24 -6.12 5.92
CA VAL A 203 -10.90 -7.43 5.35
C VAL A 203 -12.12 -8.03 4.66
N ALA A 204 -12.06 -8.22 3.34
CA ALA A 204 -13.16 -8.84 2.61
C ALA A 204 -12.70 -9.53 1.33
N ASN A 205 -13.58 -10.29 0.67
CA ASN A 205 -13.26 -10.75 -0.69
C ASN A 205 -13.31 -9.57 -1.65
N LYS A 206 -14.40 -8.79 -1.56
CA LYS A 206 -14.65 -7.65 -2.42
C LYS A 206 -14.92 -6.39 -1.61
N VAL A 207 -14.28 -5.29 -1.98
CA VAL A 207 -14.52 -3.98 -1.37
C VAL A 207 -14.86 -2.95 -2.42
N ILE A 208 -15.93 -2.18 -2.19
CA ILE A 208 -16.33 -1.04 -3.03
C ILE A 208 -16.31 0.21 -2.16
N ILE A 209 -15.51 1.20 -2.52
CA ILE A 209 -15.53 2.52 -1.88
C ILE A 209 -16.39 3.42 -2.74
N LYS A 210 -17.55 3.84 -2.21
CA LYS A 210 -18.54 4.60 -2.96
C LYS A 210 -18.06 6.01 -3.31
N GLN A 211 -18.61 6.55 -4.39
CA GLN A 211 -18.25 7.86 -4.91
C GLN A 211 -18.31 8.95 -3.82
N GLY A 212 -17.25 9.76 -3.75
CA GLY A 212 -17.15 10.89 -2.84
C GLY A 212 -16.85 10.54 -1.38
N CYS A 213 -16.60 9.28 -1.03
CA CYS A 213 -16.12 8.89 0.29
C CYS A 213 -14.79 9.57 0.63
N SER A 214 -14.61 9.93 1.91
CA SER A 214 -13.30 10.28 2.45
C SER A 214 -12.99 9.47 3.69
N VAL A 215 -12.01 8.57 3.59
CA VAL A 215 -11.72 7.55 4.60
C VAL A 215 -10.22 7.45 4.89
N GLU A 216 -9.86 7.02 6.09
CA GLU A 216 -8.51 6.59 6.46
C GLU A 216 -8.58 5.12 6.90
N CYS A 217 -8.25 4.21 5.99
CA CYS A 217 -8.30 2.77 6.26
C CYS A 217 -7.31 1.97 5.41
N GLN A 218 -6.93 0.79 5.89
CA GLN A 218 -6.20 -0.21 5.12
C GLN A 218 -7.16 -1.32 4.70
N ILE A 219 -7.20 -1.63 3.41
CA ILE A 219 -8.08 -2.64 2.82
C ILE A 219 -7.26 -3.86 2.45
N PHE A 220 -7.66 -5.03 2.92
CA PHE A 220 -7.11 -6.33 2.56
C PHE A 220 -8.20 -7.12 1.84
N ALA A 221 -7.98 -7.35 0.54
CA ALA A 221 -8.94 -8.01 -0.33
C ALA A 221 -8.38 -9.33 -0.90
N THR A 222 -9.26 -10.30 -1.13
CA THR A 222 -8.89 -11.59 -1.78
C THR A 222 -9.40 -11.75 -3.21
N ASP A 223 -10.30 -10.87 -3.65
CA ASP A 223 -10.86 -10.87 -5.00
C ASP A 223 -10.71 -9.50 -5.68
N SER A 224 -11.38 -8.47 -5.18
CA SER A 224 -11.40 -7.18 -5.89
C SER A 224 -11.61 -5.96 -5.01
N VAL A 225 -11.04 -4.83 -5.46
CA VAL A 225 -11.26 -3.52 -4.84
C VAL A 225 -11.62 -2.49 -5.90
N ILE A 226 -12.76 -1.84 -5.73
CA ILE A 226 -13.24 -0.79 -6.63
C ILE A 226 -13.27 0.53 -5.86
N VAL A 227 -12.46 1.48 -6.29
CA VAL A 227 -12.44 2.84 -5.78
C VAL A 227 -13.20 3.71 -6.77
N GLU A 228 -14.43 4.11 -6.43
CA GLU A 228 -15.28 4.91 -7.30
C GLU A 228 -14.77 6.36 -7.44
N LYS A 229 -15.46 7.16 -8.27
CA LYS A 229 -15.02 8.51 -8.62
C LYS A 229 -14.94 9.41 -7.39
N HIS A 230 -14.02 10.37 -7.41
CA HIS A 230 -13.88 11.39 -6.36
C HIS A 230 -13.66 10.86 -4.93
N VAL A 231 -13.30 9.59 -4.76
CA VAL A 231 -12.92 9.03 -3.45
C VAL A 231 -11.59 9.62 -2.98
N LYS A 232 -11.49 9.89 -1.67
CA LYS A 232 -10.26 10.33 -1.01
C LYS A 232 -9.87 9.36 0.09
N MET A 233 -8.88 8.49 -0.17
CA MET A 233 -8.25 7.69 0.88
C MET A 233 -7.10 8.50 1.48
N ARG A 234 -7.27 8.96 2.73
CA ARG A 234 -6.32 9.83 3.44
C ARG A 234 -5.14 9.02 3.96
N TYR A 235 -3.98 9.66 4.03
CA TYR A 235 -2.78 9.02 4.56
C TYR A 235 -3.00 8.64 6.04
N PRO A 236 -2.63 7.43 6.49
CA PRO A 236 -1.85 6.38 5.81
C PRO A 236 -2.72 5.19 5.33
N SER A 237 -3.68 5.45 4.44
CA SER A 237 -4.53 4.40 3.88
C SER A 237 -3.78 3.45 2.94
N GLY A 238 -4.35 2.28 2.68
CA GLY A 238 -3.81 1.44 1.61
C GLY A 238 -4.74 0.35 1.14
N ILE A 239 -4.36 -0.28 0.04
CA ILE A 239 -5.06 -1.42 -0.56
C ILE A 239 -4.05 -2.53 -0.77
N TYR A 240 -4.32 -3.71 -0.22
CA TYR A 240 -3.58 -4.94 -0.45
C TYR A 240 -4.54 -5.97 -1.03
N LEU A 241 -4.36 -6.33 -2.29
CA LEU A 241 -5.06 -7.42 -2.95
C LEU A 241 -4.14 -8.63 -3.03
N ARG A 242 -4.55 -9.76 -2.44
CA ARG A 242 -3.93 -11.07 -2.69
C ARG A 242 -4.94 -12.01 -3.33
N ALA A 243 -4.69 -12.42 -4.55
CA ALA A 243 -5.56 -13.36 -5.23
C ALA A 243 -4.78 -14.60 -5.67
N GLU A 244 -5.19 -15.75 -5.14
CA GLU A 244 -4.70 -17.09 -5.51
C GLU A 244 -5.74 -17.87 -6.32
N HIS A 245 -7.03 -17.71 -6.00
CA HIS A 245 -8.13 -18.49 -6.58
C HIS A 245 -9.24 -17.64 -7.22
N SER A 246 -9.03 -16.32 -7.35
CA SER A 246 -10.01 -15.46 -8.00
C SER A 246 -9.99 -15.66 -9.52
N LYS A 247 -11.19 -15.68 -10.12
CA LYS A 247 -11.35 -15.76 -11.58
C LYS A 247 -11.02 -14.44 -12.28
N ASN A 248 -11.26 -13.30 -11.63
CA ASN A 248 -11.04 -11.97 -12.20
C ASN A 248 -10.56 -10.98 -11.12
N PRO A 249 -9.38 -11.21 -10.51
CA PRO A 249 -8.92 -10.33 -9.46
C PRO A 249 -8.56 -8.95 -10.02
N GLY A 250 -8.85 -7.90 -9.26
CA GLY A 250 -8.56 -6.56 -9.75
C GLY A 250 -8.71 -5.44 -8.74
N ILE A 251 -7.81 -4.47 -8.84
CA ILE A 251 -7.96 -3.14 -8.24
C ILE A 251 -8.30 -2.15 -9.35
N ILE A 252 -9.41 -1.43 -9.20
CA ILE A 252 -9.89 -0.44 -10.17
C ILE A 252 -9.99 0.92 -9.51
N ILE A 253 -9.18 1.88 -9.97
CA ILE A 253 -9.17 3.26 -9.50
C ILE A 253 -9.84 4.17 -10.53
N LYS A 254 -11.04 4.68 -10.20
CA LYS A 254 -11.84 5.52 -11.10
C LYS A 254 -11.42 7.00 -11.05
N ASP A 255 -11.98 7.78 -11.96
CA ASP A 255 -11.64 9.18 -12.19
C ASP A 255 -11.63 10.04 -10.93
N SER A 256 -10.62 10.90 -10.82
CA SER A 256 -10.48 11.86 -9.72
C SER A 256 -10.40 11.23 -8.31
N ALA A 257 -10.22 9.92 -8.20
CA ALA A 257 -9.87 9.29 -6.94
C ALA A 257 -8.45 9.69 -6.53
N ASN A 258 -8.25 9.89 -5.23
CA ASN A 258 -6.98 10.25 -4.62
C ASN A 258 -6.67 9.27 -3.49
N ILE A 259 -5.62 8.48 -3.66
CA ILE A 259 -5.17 7.48 -2.68
C ILE A 259 -3.84 7.94 -2.10
N LYS A 260 -3.76 8.07 -0.78
CA LYS A 260 -2.51 8.40 -0.07
C LYS A 260 -2.11 7.24 0.84
N GLY A 261 -0.96 6.62 0.53
CA GLY A 261 -0.34 5.52 1.28
C GLY A 261 0.17 4.41 0.36
N TYR A 262 -0.56 3.31 0.18
CA TYR A 262 -0.08 2.22 -0.70
C TYR A 262 -1.18 1.51 -1.50
N ILE A 263 -0.77 0.91 -2.62
CA ILE A 263 -1.55 -0.06 -3.39
C ILE A 263 -0.64 -1.24 -3.73
N VAL A 264 -1.03 -2.44 -3.32
CA VAL A 264 -0.34 -3.70 -3.59
C VAL A 264 -1.31 -4.65 -4.25
N ALA A 265 -1.03 -5.09 -5.47
CA ALA A 265 -1.67 -6.21 -6.12
C ALA A 265 -0.66 -7.35 -6.23
N ASP A 266 -0.77 -8.31 -5.32
CA ASP A 266 0.08 -9.50 -5.24
C ASP A 266 -0.68 -10.72 -5.76
N ILE A 267 -0.59 -10.94 -7.07
CA ILE A 267 -1.31 -12.02 -7.74
C ILE A 267 -0.41 -13.24 -7.83
N MET A 268 -0.91 -14.36 -7.30
CA MET A 268 -0.23 -15.64 -7.34
C MET A 268 -0.79 -16.48 -8.49
N GLY A 269 0.10 -17.08 -9.27
CA GLY A 269 -0.26 -17.78 -10.50
C GLY A 269 -0.43 -16.86 -11.72
N GLN A 270 -0.65 -17.46 -12.88
CA GLN A 270 -0.96 -16.72 -14.11
C GLN A 270 -2.46 -16.82 -14.39
N PRO A 271 -3.18 -15.68 -14.50
CA PRO A 271 -4.56 -15.73 -14.97
C PRO A 271 -4.60 -16.31 -16.40
N PRO A 272 -5.64 -17.08 -16.75
CA PRO A 272 -5.73 -17.78 -18.05
C PRO A 272 -5.87 -16.84 -19.26
N SER A 273 -5.98 -15.52 -19.04
CA SER A 273 -6.12 -14.50 -20.07
C SER A 273 -5.37 -13.23 -19.66
N ILE A 274 -4.78 -12.53 -20.64
CA ILE A 274 -4.15 -11.21 -20.42
C ILE A 274 -5.24 -10.21 -20.02
N LYS A 275 -5.32 -9.92 -18.72
CA LYS A 275 -6.24 -8.94 -18.11
C LYS A 275 -5.50 -8.11 -17.09
N ALA A 276 -5.84 -6.83 -17.01
CA ALA A 276 -5.30 -5.94 -15.99
C ALA A 276 -5.82 -6.34 -14.60
N VAL A 277 -4.90 -6.61 -13.68
CA VAL A 277 -5.19 -6.81 -12.24
C VAL A 277 -5.09 -5.50 -11.46
N TYR A 278 -4.54 -4.47 -12.10
CA TYR A 278 -4.56 -3.09 -11.64
C TYR A 278 -4.95 -2.18 -12.80
N SER A 279 -5.93 -1.32 -12.61
CA SER A 279 -6.29 -0.28 -13.58
C SER A 279 -6.49 1.06 -12.90
N GLN A 280 -5.87 2.09 -13.45
CA GLN A 280 -5.93 3.45 -12.94
C GLN A 280 -6.41 4.41 -14.03
N SER A 281 -7.41 5.23 -13.73
CA SER A 281 -7.86 6.31 -14.60
C SER A 281 -6.81 7.42 -14.75
N ASP A 282 -6.74 8.04 -15.92
CA ASP A 282 -5.86 9.16 -16.25
C ASP A 282 -6.05 10.41 -15.37
N LYS A 283 -7.22 10.57 -14.74
CA LYS A 283 -7.54 11.68 -13.82
C LYS A 283 -7.27 11.37 -12.35
N SER A 284 -6.92 10.14 -12.03
CA SER A 284 -6.73 9.70 -10.65
C SER A 284 -5.27 9.84 -10.21
N LYS A 285 -5.06 9.89 -8.88
CA LYS A 285 -3.76 10.18 -8.27
C LYS A 285 -3.47 9.23 -7.13
N VAL A 286 -2.27 8.68 -7.11
CA VAL A 286 -1.74 7.91 -5.98
C VAL A 286 -0.52 8.64 -5.43
N TYR A 287 -0.50 8.86 -4.12
CA TYR A 287 0.62 9.45 -3.38
C TYR A 287 1.16 8.39 -2.45
N GLY A 288 2.22 7.70 -2.82
CA GLY A 288 2.55 6.45 -2.15
C GLY A 288 3.33 5.43 -2.94
N LEU A 289 3.20 4.19 -2.47
CA LEU A 289 3.71 3.00 -3.14
C LEU A 289 2.64 2.39 -4.05
N LEU A 290 3.00 2.10 -5.30
CA LEU A 290 2.28 1.17 -6.17
C LEU A 290 3.15 -0.06 -6.39
N TYR A 291 2.63 -1.25 -6.09
CA TYR A 291 3.26 -2.53 -6.35
C TYR A 291 2.29 -3.47 -7.05
N VAL A 292 2.62 -3.92 -8.26
CA VAL A 292 1.75 -4.79 -9.07
C VAL A 292 2.55 -5.98 -9.57
N ASN A 293 2.41 -7.11 -8.88
CA ASN A 293 2.86 -8.44 -9.34
C ASN A 293 1.77 -9.03 -10.25
N GLY A 294 1.71 -8.53 -11.49
CA GLY A 294 0.73 -8.89 -12.52
C GLY A 294 0.68 -7.84 -13.62
N VAL A 295 -0.36 -7.88 -14.45
CA VAL A 295 -0.57 -6.89 -15.53
C VAL A 295 -1.19 -5.61 -14.98
N ALA A 296 -0.47 -4.49 -15.10
CA ALA A 296 -0.92 -3.16 -14.74
C ALA A 296 -1.32 -2.34 -15.97
N GLN A 297 -2.51 -1.74 -15.94
CA GLN A 297 -2.86 -0.60 -16.78
C GLN A 297 -2.79 0.68 -15.95
N LEU A 298 -1.59 1.27 -15.93
CA LEU A 298 -1.31 2.50 -15.19
C LEU A 298 -1.53 3.72 -16.09
N GLN A 299 -2.37 4.65 -15.65
CA GLN A 299 -2.55 5.99 -16.22
C GLN A 299 -2.66 7.01 -15.07
N GLY A 300 -2.56 8.30 -15.38
CA GLY A 300 -2.70 9.36 -14.38
C GLY A 300 -1.44 9.57 -13.58
N LYS A 301 -1.56 10.04 -12.32
CA LYS A 301 -0.38 10.47 -11.53
C LYS A 301 -0.02 9.49 -10.42
N ILE A 302 1.27 9.14 -10.32
CA ILE A 302 1.88 8.58 -9.11
C ILE A 302 2.92 9.57 -8.59
N ARG A 303 2.81 9.92 -7.31
CA ARG A 303 3.85 10.66 -6.58
C ARG A 303 4.39 9.77 -5.46
N GLY A 304 5.55 9.17 -5.67
CA GLY A 304 6.13 8.15 -4.80
C GLY A 304 6.96 7.12 -5.56
N ALA A 305 6.62 5.83 -5.48
CA ALA A 305 7.32 4.76 -6.21
C ALA A 305 6.33 3.78 -6.84
N ALA A 306 6.63 3.29 -8.04
CA ALA A 306 5.86 2.26 -8.73
C ALA A 306 6.72 1.05 -9.08
N TYR A 307 6.22 -0.16 -8.83
CA TYR A 307 6.84 -1.43 -9.19
C TYR A 307 5.84 -2.25 -9.98
N LEU A 308 6.14 -2.52 -11.25
CA LEU A 308 5.26 -3.22 -12.17
C LEU A 308 5.97 -4.46 -12.71
N LYS A 309 5.31 -5.61 -12.62
CA LYS A 309 5.76 -6.82 -13.34
C LYS A 309 5.57 -6.65 -14.83
N GLU A 310 4.37 -6.22 -15.21
CA GLU A 310 3.95 -6.07 -16.60
C GLU A 310 3.13 -4.78 -16.72
N SER A 311 3.44 -3.97 -17.74
CA SER A 311 2.70 -2.73 -18.05
C SER A 311 2.01 -2.86 -19.39
N TYR A 312 0.70 -2.66 -19.43
CA TYR A 312 -0.11 -2.77 -20.65
C TYR A 312 -1.05 -1.57 -20.77
N TYR A 313 -1.37 -1.19 -22.00
CA TYR A 313 -2.50 -0.32 -22.29
C TYR A 313 -3.54 -1.06 -23.13
N PHE A 314 -4.75 -1.21 -22.58
CA PHE A 314 -5.86 -1.84 -23.28
C PHE A 314 -6.70 -0.76 -23.99
N SER A 315 -6.75 -0.87 -25.31
CA SER A 315 -7.52 -0.01 -26.21
C SER A 315 -8.76 -0.73 -26.73
N LYS A 316 -9.60 -0.04 -27.52
CA LYS A 316 -10.73 -0.69 -28.20
C LYS A 316 -10.29 -1.69 -29.29
N GLN A 317 -9.10 -1.52 -29.85
CA GLN A 317 -8.58 -2.31 -30.98
C GLN A 317 -7.68 -3.48 -30.54
N GLY A 318 -7.45 -3.65 -29.23
CA GLY A 318 -6.48 -4.61 -28.70
C GLY A 318 -5.67 -3.99 -27.57
N TYR A 319 -4.47 -4.50 -27.33
CA TYR A 319 -3.60 -4.01 -26.27
C TYR A 319 -2.19 -3.72 -26.78
N TYR A 320 -1.51 -2.83 -26.07
CA TYR A 320 -0.10 -2.52 -26.24
C TYR A 320 0.62 -3.05 -25.00
N SER A 321 1.65 -3.90 -25.20
CA SER A 321 2.44 -4.45 -24.09
C SER A 321 3.69 -3.61 -23.85
N ASN A 322 4.18 -3.64 -22.61
CA ASN A 322 5.40 -2.98 -22.17
C ASN A 322 5.42 -1.47 -22.44
N ILE A 323 4.28 -0.81 -22.24
CA ILE A 323 4.07 0.61 -22.53
C ILE A 323 3.54 1.36 -21.30
N LEU A 324 3.90 2.63 -21.20
CA LEU A 324 3.25 3.63 -20.34
C LEU A 324 2.59 4.69 -21.22
N TYR A 325 1.30 4.93 -20.99
CA TYR A 325 0.50 5.85 -21.78
C TYR A 325 -0.28 6.82 -20.88
N ASN A 326 -0.07 8.12 -21.06
CA ASN A 326 -0.64 9.19 -20.24
C ASN A 326 -0.37 9.00 -18.73
N VAL A 327 0.91 8.76 -18.39
CA VAL A 327 1.35 8.53 -17.00
C VAL A 327 2.29 9.64 -16.52
N HIS A 328 2.01 10.22 -15.36
CA HIS A 328 2.87 11.21 -14.72
C HIS A 328 3.46 10.61 -13.45
N LEU A 329 4.77 10.38 -13.43
CA LEU A 329 5.47 9.76 -12.32
C LEU A 329 6.49 10.73 -11.75
N GLU A 330 6.49 10.87 -10.43
CA GLU A 330 7.39 11.77 -9.71
C GLU A 330 7.79 11.12 -8.39
N ARG A 331 9.10 11.05 -8.12
CA ARG A 331 9.59 10.59 -6.82
C ARG A 331 9.16 11.55 -5.71
N ASP A 332 8.76 11.03 -4.56
CA ASP A 332 8.54 11.82 -3.35
C ASP A 332 9.30 11.23 -2.16
N THR A 333 10.17 12.04 -1.58
CA THR A 333 11.03 11.70 -0.45
C THR A 333 10.44 12.15 0.90
N LEU A 334 9.33 12.89 0.87
CA LEU A 334 8.64 13.39 2.07
C LEU A 334 7.57 12.43 2.58
N ILE A 335 7.21 11.41 1.80
CA ILE A 335 6.24 10.40 2.23
C ILE A 335 6.94 9.19 2.86
N ASN A 336 6.32 8.67 3.92
CA ASN A 336 6.75 7.42 4.55
C ASN A 336 5.96 6.24 3.95
N TYR A 337 6.69 5.18 3.65
CA TYR A 337 6.22 3.99 2.96
C TYR A 337 5.86 2.88 3.95
N PRO A 338 4.97 1.95 3.57
CA PRO A 338 4.76 0.75 4.37
C PRO A 338 6.02 -0.14 4.37
N ILE A 339 6.07 -1.06 5.32
CA ILE A 339 7.12 -2.05 5.41
C ILE A 339 6.72 -3.22 4.50
N LEU A 340 7.16 -3.18 3.24
CA LEU A 340 6.78 -4.16 2.23
C LEU A 340 7.98 -4.95 1.70
N MET A 341 9.04 -4.25 1.30
CA MET A 341 10.22 -4.83 0.64
C MET A 341 11.48 -4.52 1.44
N LYS A 342 12.59 -5.18 1.09
CA LYS A 342 13.89 -4.89 1.69
C LYS A 342 14.31 -3.44 1.41
N ALA A 343 14.50 -2.67 2.48
CA ALA A 343 15.03 -1.31 2.48
C ALA A 343 16.11 -1.18 3.57
N ASN A 344 16.93 -0.14 3.47
CA ASN A 344 17.80 0.22 4.58
C ASN A 344 16.94 0.58 5.80
N TYR A 345 17.32 0.09 6.98
CA TYR A 345 16.57 0.32 8.20
C TYR A 345 16.55 1.82 8.52
N ASN A 346 15.39 2.44 8.38
CA ASN A 346 15.13 3.83 8.73
C ASN A 346 13.63 3.99 8.91
N ARG A 347 13.22 4.04 10.19
CA ARG A 347 11.83 4.12 10.59
C ARG A 347 11.45 5.57 10.92
N GLU A 348 10.32 6.01 10.41
CA GLU A 348 9.79 7.34 10.67
C GLU A 348 8.35 7.28 11.20
N VAL A 349 8.02 8.21 12.10
CA VAL A 349 6.66 8.36 12.63
C VAL A 349 5.73 8.82 11.51
N ILE A 350 4.63 8.09 11.35
CA ILE A 350 3.53 8.42 10.44
C ILE A 350 2.46 9.23 11.17
N LYS A 351 2.03 8.73 12.34
CA LYS A 351 0.91 9.27 13.10
C LYS A 351 1.02 8.82 14.57
N TRP A 352 0.55 9.65 15.48
CA TRP A 352 0.35 9.30 16.88
C TRP A 352 -1.01 8.61 17.01
N LEU A 353 -1.05 7.47 17.69
CA LEU A 353 -2.25 6.66 17.89
C LEU A 353 -2.74 6.86 19.32
N ASN A 354 -4.05 7.03 19.47
CA ASN A 354 -4.72 7.11 20.77
C ASN A 354 -5.10 5.74 21.28
#